data_AF-A0A7W8T5N8-F1
#
_entry.id   AF-A0A7W8T5N8-F1
#
_cell.length_a   1.000
_cell.length_b   1.000
_cell.length_c   1.000
_cell.angle_alpha   90.00
_cell.angle_beta   90.00
_cell.angle_gamma   90.00
#
_symmetry.space_group_name_H-M   'P 1'
#
loop_
_entity.id
_entity.type
_entity.pdbx_description
1 polymer ?
#
loop_
_entity_poly.entity_id
_entity_poly.type
_entity_poly.pdbx_seq_one_letter_code
_entity_poly.pdbx_strand_id
1 'polypeptide(L)' 'MGKALEVRPRKSTNVTLPPEVLDRAKELGINLSRASERGVREEIQEAEARRWADDNAELVAAYSAMVDRDGLPLAKFRTF' A
#
# COMPACT_ATOMS: atom_id res chain seq x y z
N MET A 1 16.02 -7.46 -23.36
CA MET A 1 16.97 -7.22 -22.26
C MET A 1 16.18 -7.04 -20.97
N GLY A 2 15.98 -8.14 -20.21
CA GLY A 2 15.29 -8.08 -18.93
C GLY A 2 16.18 -7.42 -17.90
N LYS A 3 15.72 -6.32 -17.31
CA LYS A 3 16.42 -5.65 -16.21
C LYS A 3 16.47 -6.64 -15.05
N ALA A 4 17.66 -7.15 -14.72
CA ALA A 4 17.87 -7.90 -13.49
C ALA A 4 17.33 -7.05 -12.34
N LEU A 5 16.46 -7.63 -11.50
CA LEU A 5 15.91 -6.95 -10.34
C LEU A 5 17.08 -6.50 -9.46
N GLU A 6 17.33 -5.20 -9.47
CA GLU A 6 18.41 -4.58 -8.71
C GLU A 6 18.14 -4.83 -7.22
N VAL A 7 18.94 -5.72 -6.62
CA VAL A 7 18.84 -6.01 -5.18
C VAL A 7 19.32 -4.76 -4.44
N ARG A 8 18.37 -3.92 -4.03
CA ARG A 8 18.67 -2.73 -3.25
C ARG A 8 19.16 -3.17 -1.87
N PRO A 9 20.34 -2.70 -1.43
CA PRO A 9 20.88 -3.05 -0.12
C PRO A 9 19.92 -2.57 0.97
N ARG A 10 19.67 -3.44 1.97
CA ARG A 10 18.86 -3.08 3.14
C ARG A 10 19.63 -2.02 3.95
N LYS A 11 18.96 -0.93 4.30
CA LYS A 11 19.51 0.08 5.22
C LYS A 11 19.07 -0.25 6.64
N SER A 12 20.02 -0.34 7.57
CA SER A 12 19.71 -0.49 8.98
C SER A 12 19.18 0.84 9.55
N THR A 13 18.13 0.76 10.35
CA THR A 13 17.51 1.90 11.03
C THR A 13 17.29 1.51 12.49
N ASN A 14 17.71 2.37 13.41
CA ASN A 14 17.45 2.19 14.84
C ASN A 14 16.03 2.68 15.16
N VAL A 15 15.26 1.85 15.85
CA VAL A 15 13.90 2.17 16.31
C VAL A 15 13.81 1.98 17.81
N THR A 16 13.04 2.82 18.49
CA THR A 16 12.76 2.70 19.93
C THR A 16 11.37 2.12 20.10
N LEU A 17 11.26 1.04 20.87
CA LEU A 17 9.99 0.35 21.17
C LEU A 17 9.89 0.09 22.66
N PRO A 18 8.66 -0.02 23.21
CA PRO A 18 8.48 -0.39 24.61
C PRO A 18 9.14 -1.74 24.93
N PRO A 19 9.82 -1.86 26.08
CA PRO A 19 10.56 -3.08 26.45
C PRO A 19 9.66 -4.32 26.50
N GLU A 20 8.41 -4.17 26.96
CA GLU A 20 7.42 -5.25 27.03
C GLU A 20 7.10 -5.85 25.65
N VAL A 21 7.13 -5.04 24.59
CA VAL A 21 6.91 -5.50 23.21
C VAL A 21 8.12 -6.29 22.72
N LEU A 22 9.33 -5.82 23.03
CA LEU A 22 10.57 -6.49 22.65
C LEU A 22 10.70 -7.84 23.33
N ASP A 23 10.42 -7.91 24.62
CA ASP A 23 10.54 -9.14 25.40
C ASP A 23 9.46 -10.15 24.97
N ARG A 24 8.22 -9.69 24.77
CA ARG A 24 7.17 -10.55 24.25
C ARG A 24 7.46 -11.08 22.85
N ALA A 25 8.03 -10.26 21.97
CA ALA A 25 8.44 -10.68 20.64
C ALA A 25 9.54 -11.75 20.68
N LYS A 26 10.51 -11.62 21.59
CA LYS A 26 11.57 -12.63 21.79
C LYS A 26 10.99 -13.95 22.30
N GLU A 27 10.12 -13.92 23.31
CA GLU A 27 9.45 -15.11 23.85
C GLU A 27 8.70 -15.89 22.76
N LEU A 28 8.07 -15.16 21.83
CA LEU A 28 7.30 -15.73 20.73
C LEU A 28 8.15 -16.06 19.49
N GLY A 29 9.46 -15.83 19.52
CA GLY A 29 10.36 -16.08 18.38
C GLY A 29 10.07 -15.19 17.17
N ILE A 30 9.49 -14.01 17.37
CA ILE A 30 9.11 -13.10 16.29
C ILE A 30 10.37 -12.39 15.76
N ASN A 31 10.55 -12.46 14.44
CA ASN A 31 11.58 -11.66 13.77
C ASN A 31 11.14 -10.19 13.68
N LEU A 32 11.66 -9.37 14.60
CA LEU A 32 11.29 -7.95 14.73
C LEU A 32 11.50 -7.18 13.42
N SER A 33 12.63 -7.38 12.72
CA SER A 33 12.91 -6.68 11.47
C SER A 33 11.86 -6.99 10.40
N ARG A 34 11.46 -8.26 10.25
CA ARG A 34 10.38 -8.64 9.32
C ARG A 34 9.01 -8.13 9.76
N ALA A 35 8.73 -8.11 11.05
CA ALA A 35 7.47 -7.59 11.58
C ALA A 35 7.35 -6.07 11.33
N SER A 36 8.41 -5.33 11.64
CA SER A 36 8.51 -3.89 11.39
C SER A 36 8.43 -3.57 9.90
N GLU A 37 9.10 -4.33 9.02
CA GLU A 37 9.01 -4.13 7.58
C GLU A 37 7.58 -4.28 7.05
N ARG A 38 6.82 -5.27 7.55
CA ARG A 38 5.41 -5.44 7.17
C ARG A 38 4.57 -4.24 7.60
N GLY A 39 4.63 -3.87 8.88
CA GLY A 39 3.84 -2.75 9.40
C GLY A 39 4.17 -1.43 8.69
N VAL A 40 5.45 -1.14 8.45
CA VAL A 40 5.84 0.07 7.71
C VAL A 40 5.34 0.04 6.26
N ARG A 41 5.35 -1.12 5.59
CA ARG A 41 4.82 -1.23 4.22
C ARG A 41 3.30 -1.06 4.17
N GLU A 42 2.58 -1.56 5.17
CA GLU A 42 1.13 -1.38 5.30
C GLU A 42 0.80 0.11 5.47
N GLU A 43 1.45 0.80 6.42
CA GLU A 43 1.28 2.24 6.64
C GLU A 43 1.63 3.08 5.39
N ILE A 44 2.69 2.73 4.66
CA ILE A 44 3.04 3.41 3.41
C ILE A 44 1.93 3.26 2.38
N GLN A 45 1.41 2.04 2.18
CA GLN A 45 0.35 1.79 1.20
C GLN A 45 -0.92 2.56 1.55
N GLU A 46 -1.30 2.60 2.83
CA GLU A 46 -2.46 3.37 3.28
C GLU A 46 -2.27 4.88 3.05
N ALA A 47 -1.09 5.41 3.37
CA ALA A 47 -0.77 6.82 3.14
C ALA A 47 -0.78 7.18 1.64
N GLU A 48 -0.21 6.32 0.79
CA GLU A 48 -0.21 6.50 -0.66
C GLU A 48 -1.62 6.41 -1.24
N ALA A 49 -2.43 5.44 -0.81
CA ALA A 49 -3.81 5.27 -1.24
C ALA A 49 -4.66 6.48 -0.85
N ARG A 50 -4.51 6.99 0.37
CA ARG A 50 -5.19 8.20 0.84
C ARG A 50 -4.81 9.41 0.01
N ARG A 51 -3.52 9.63 -0.22
CA ARG A 51 -3.04 10.73 -1.06
C ARG A 51 -3.58 10.63 -2.48
N TRP A 52 -3.57 9.44 -3.07
CA TRP A 52 -4.12 9.23 -4.39
C TRP A 52 -5.62 9.55 -4.44
N ALA A 53 -6.38 9.12 -3.44
CA ALA A 53 -7.81 9.41 -3.34
C ALA A 53 -8.07 10.93 -3.27
N ASP A 54 -7.30 11.65 -2.45
CA ASP A 54 -7.40 13.11 -2.34
C ASP A 54 -7.04 13.80 -3.67
N ASP A 55 -5.93 13.41 -4.29
CA ASP A 55 -5.43 13.98 -5.55
C ASP A 55 -6.39 13.70 -6.74
N ASN A 56 -7.18 12.63 -6.68
CA ASN A 56 -8.06 12.18 -7.78
C ASN A 56 -9.55 12.33 -7.47
N ALA A 57 -9.93 12.95 -6.33
CA ALA A 57 -11.31 13.04 -5.89
C ALA A 57 -12.24 13.68 -6.94
N GLU A 58 -11.80 14.79 -7.56
CA GLU A 58 -12.56 15.49 -8.59
C GLU A 58 -12.71 14.66 -9.87
N LEU A 59 -11.64 13.98 -10.30
CA LEU A 59 -11.65 13.12 -11.47
C LEU A 59 -12.60 11.94 -11.26
N VAL A 60 -12.52 11.29 -10.09
CA VAL A 60 -13.42 10.19 -9.72
C VAL A 60 -14.87 10.67 -9.71
N ALA A 61 -15.16 11.81 -9.08
CA ALA A 61 -16.51 12.37 -9.05
C ALA A 61 -17.04 12.69 -10.47
N ALA A 62 -16.22 13.30 -11.32
CA ALA A 62 -16.60 13.61 -12.70
C ALA A 62 -16.86 12.34 -13.52
N TYR A 63 -16.02 11.32 -13.35
CA TYR A 63 -16.19 10.02 -14.02
C TYR A 63 -17.43 9.28 -13.52
N SER A 64 -17.67 9.24 -12.22
CA SER A 64 -18.90 8.67 -11.63
C SER A 64 -20.15 9.35 -12.17
N ALA A 65 -20.18 10.68 -12.20
CA ALA A 65 -21.32 11.43 -12.75
C ALA A 65 -21.54 11.16 -14.25
N MET A 66 -20.47 10.98 -15.03
CA MET A 66 -20.58 10.59 -16.42
C MET A 66 -21.17 9.18 -16.55
N VAL A 67 -20.72 8.21 -15.75
CA VAL A 67 -21.25 6.84 -15.78
C VAL A 67 -22.72 6.81 -15.34
N ASP A 68 -23.12 7.59 -14.34
CA ASP A 68 -24.52 7.67 -13.90
C ASP A 68 -25.43 8.27 -14.98
N ARG A 69 -24.93 9.26 -15.74
CA ARG A 69 -25.68 9.92 -16.81
C ARG A 69 -25.74 9.09 -18.10
N ASP A 70 -24.58 8.59 -18.54
CA ASP A 70 -24.40 8.02 -19.89
C ASP A 70 -24.30 6.49 -19.89
N GLY A 71 -24.26 5.87 -18.71
CA GLY A 71 -23.94 4.46 -18.52
C GLY A 71 -22.44 4.19 -18.68
N LEU A 72 -22.05 2.92 -18.51
CA LEU A 72 -20.66 2.51 -18.64
C LEU A 72 -20.17 2.70 -20.09
N PRO A 73 -19.07 3.46 -20.30
CA PRO A 73 -18.42 3.51 -21.60
C PRO A 73 -18.09 2.10 -22.07
N LEU A 74 -18.32 1.84 -23.36
CA LEU A 74 -18.03 0.56 -24.01
C LEU A 74 -18.84 -0.64 -23.48
N ALA A 75 -19.88 -0.45 -22.65
CA ALA A 75 -20.75 -1.54 -22.18
C ALA A 75 -21.30 -2.39 -23.34
N LYS A 76 -21.57 -1.78 -24.49
CA LYS A 76 -22.04 -2.43 -25.73
C LYS A 76 -21.07 -3.47 -26.32
N PHE A 77 -19.81 -3.49 -25.88
CA PHE A 77 -18.79 -4.44 -26.33
C PHE A 77 -18.45 -5.49 -25.27
N ARG A 78 -19.15 -5.51 -24.13
CA ARG A 78 -18.93 -6.50 -23.07
C ARG A 78 -19.57 -7.84 -23.46
N THR A 79 -18.78 -8.90 -23.50
CA THR A 79 -19.22 -10.24 -24.00
C THR A 79 -19.44 -11.29 -22.90
N PHE A 80 -19.44 -10.92 -21.61
CA PHE A 80 -19.74 -11.80 -20.47
C PHE A 80 -20.12 -11.05 -19.20
#